data_AF-C7LUG0-F1
#
_entry.id   AF-C7LUG0-F1
#
_cell.length_a   1.000
_cell.length_b   1.000
_cell.length_c   1.000
_cell.angle_alpha   90.00
_cell.angle_beta   90.00
_cell.angle_gamma   90.00
#
_symmetry.space_group_name_H-M   'P 1'
#
loop_
_entity.id
_entity.type
_entity.pdbx_description
1 polymer ?
#
loop_
_entity_poly.entity_id
_entity_poly.type
_entity_poly.pdbx_seq_one_letter_code
_entity_poly.pdbx_strand_id
1 'polypeptide(L)'
;MSIYRSSNSFRILGVLAALILAVLAGFVFAQEADTGRRGYVLTVDDAIGPATRDHIVRNITRAEKEGAEVVVLRLNTPGGLDASMRDIIRKILASEVPVVTWVAPAGSRAASAGTYIMYASHIAAMAPATNLGSATPVQIGGGESDKSPSSWERAREAMEKMRDGDEGANATEQPENLPEEPENLPDDAMGRKVVNDAVAYIKGLAERHARNAEWAERAVREAVSLTASEALEQRVVDVVAANLPELLEAIDGREVRMENGTRTLQTANLATVEIETDWRTELLAIITNPTLAYMLLMVGIYGLILEGYNPGAMVPGVIGGICLLLALYAFQILPVNFAGLALILLGMALIGVELFIPAFGILGIGGIVAVVAGSVILFEGDMPEFRINTYAIVGMGAGSALLFGGIVWVAARTLRKPRLSSREAMVGLEAEAIQDFIDGLGRVHLQGENWSARSGHPIRQGDKVRVIAMEEEGLVLSVTKAPTDNDKH
;
A
#
# COMPACT_ATOMS: atom_id res chain seq x y z
N MET A 1 -25.02 -21.41 -88.77
CA MET A 1 -24.80 -21.85 -87.39
C MET A 1 -23.92 -20.82 -86.69
N SER A 2 -24.48 -20.13 -85.68
CA SER A 2 -23.83 -19.40 -84.57
C SER A 2 -22.75 -18.33 -84.81
N ILE A 3 -23.15 -17.04 -84.95
CA ILE A 3 -22.27 -15.87 -84.64
C ILE A 3 -22.95 -14.85 -83.69
N TYR A 4 -24.21 -15.04 -83.30
CA TYR A 4 -24.97 -14.05 -82.50
C TYR A 4 -25.04 -14.36 -80.99
N ARG A 5 -23.90 -14.62 -80.32
CA ARG A 5 -23.89 -14.90 -78.86
C ARG A 5 -22.84 -14.17 -78.02
N SER A 6 -22.00 -13.28 -78.55
CA SER A 6 -20.94 -12.61 -77.75
C SER A 6 -21.28 -11.20 -77.23
N SER A 7 -22.38 -10.58 -77.67
CA SER A 7 -22.73 -9.19 -77.30
C SER A 7 -23.17 -9.04 -75.83
N ASN A 8 -23.88 -10.03 -75.28
CA ASN A 8 -24.37 -9.95 -73.90
C ASN A 8 -23.26 -10.17 -72.86
N SER A 9 -22.22 -10.95 -73.18
CA SER A 9 -21.10 -11.23 -72.28
C SER A 9 -20.28 -9.97 -71.98
N PHE A 10 -20.05 -9.13 -73.00
CA PHE A 10 -19.34 -7.86 -72.84
C PHE A 10 -20.15 -6.82 -72.05
N ARG A 11 -21.48 -6.81 -72.21
CA ARG A 11 -22.38 -5.93 -71.44
C ARG A 11 -22.43 -6.33 -69.97
N ILE A 12 -22.51 -7.63 -69.68
CA ILE A 12 -22.50 -8.15 -68.31
C ILE A 12 -21.16 -7.86 -67.63
N LEU A 13 -20.04 -8.03 -68.34
CA LEU A 13 -18.72 -7.72 -67.82
C LEU A 13 -18.53 -6.21 -67.56
N GLY A 14 -19.07 -5.36 -68.43
CA GLY A 14 -19.07 -3.90 -68.24
C GLY A 14 -19.88 -3.44 -67.03
N VAL A 15 -21.06 -4.04 -66.80
CA VAL A 15 -21.90 -3.74 -65.63
C VAL A 15 -21.26 -4.24 -64.33
N LEU A 16 -20.66 -5.43 -64.34
CA LEU A 16 -19.89 -5.95 -63.20
C LEU A 16 -18.67 -5.08 -62.89
N ALA A 17 -17.92 -4.65 -63.90
CA ALA A 17 -16.80 -3.74 -63.73
C ALA A 17 -17.26 -2.39 -63.16
N ALA A 18 -18.38 -1.84 -63.63
CA ALA A 18 -18.94 -0.59 -63.11
C ALA A 18 -19.45 -0.73 -61.67
N LEU A 19 -20.06 -1.86 -61.31
CA LEU A 19 -20.48 -2.16 -59.92
C LEU A 19 -19.27 -2.33 -59.00
N ILE A 20 -18.23 -3.03 -59.44
CA ILE A 20 -16.97 -3.16 -58.70
C ILE A 20 -16.31 -1.78 -58.54
N LEU A 21 -16.29 -0.95 -59.58
CA LEU A 21 -15.77 0.42 -59.50
C LEU A 21 -16.60 1.29 -58.56
N ALA A 22 -17.92 1.14 -58.54
CA ALA A 22 -18.82 1.88 -57.66
C ALA A 22 -18.67 1.45 -56.19
N VAL A 23 -18.48 0.15 -55.94
CA VAL A 23 -18.18 -0.38 -54.60
C VAL A 23 -16.79 0.09 -54.15
N LEU A 24 -15.77 0.02 -55.01
CA LEU A 24 -14.43 0.53 -54.73
C LEU A 24 -14.43 2.04 -54.51
N ALA A 25 -15.20 2.81 -55.29
CA ALA A 25 -15.39 4.24 -55.07
C ALA A 25 -16.11 4.50 -53.74
N GLY A 26 -17.10 3.69 -53.38
CA GLY A 26 -17.76 3.74 -52.06
C GLY A 26 -16.79 3.50 -50.90
N PHE A 27 -15.81 2.60 -51.05
CA PHE A 27 -14.74 2.40 -50.06
C PHE A 27 -13.75 3.58 -49.99
N VAL A 28 -13.51 4.27 -51.11
CA VAL A 28 -12.64 5.47 -51.13
C VAL A 28 -13.34 6.69 -50.53
N PHE A 29 -14.67 6.83 -50.71
CA PHE A 29 -15.46 7.91 -50.08
C PHE A 29 -15.82 7.62 -48.61
N ALA A 30 -15.77 6.35 -48.16
CA ALA A 30 -15.95 5.97 -46.76
C ALA A 30 -14.67 6.13 -45.91
N GLN A 31 -13.53 6.42 -46.53
CA GLN A 31 -12.41 7.02 -45.82
C GLN A 31 -12.69 8.52 -45.70
N GLU A 32 -13.61 8.86 -44.80
CA GLU A 32 -13.55 10.14 -44.14
C GLU A 32 -12.11 10.26 -43.61
N ALA A 33 -11.41 11.31 -44.02
CA ALA A 33 -10.06 11.56 -43.53
C ALA A 33 -10.15 11.62 -42.00
N ASP A 34 -9.71 10.57 -41.30
CA ASP A 34 -9.41 10.63 -39.87
C ASP A 34 -8.39 11.76 -39.74
N THR A 35 -8.86 12.93 -39.33
CA THR A 35 -8.07 14.16 -39.31
C THR A 35 -6.94 14.11 -38.28
N GLY A 36 -6.71 12.96 -37.64
CA GLY A 36 -5.61 12.71 -36.72
C GLY A 36 -5.74 13.49 -35.41
N ARG A 37 -6.82 14.26 -35.23
CA ARG A 37 -7.10 15.04 -34.02
C ARG A 37 -7.95 14.20 -33.10
N ARG A 38 -7.37 13.84 -31.96
CA ARG A 38 -8.03 13.03 -30.93
C ARG A 38 -7.92 13.71 -29.58
N GLY A 39 -8.95 13.53 -28.75
CA GLY A 39 -8.92 13.86 -27.34
C GLY A 39 -8.49 12.64 -26.52
N TYR A 40 -7.72 12.85 -25.46
CA TYR A 40 -7.30 11.78 -24.56
C TYR A 40 -8.09 11.89 -23.27
N VAL A 41 -8.68 10.80 -22.80
CA VAL A 41 -9.41 10.78 -21.53
C VAL A 41 -8.62 9.95 -20.53
N LEU A 42 -8.14 10.60 -19.46
CA LEU A 42 -7.44 9.97 -18.35
C LEU A 42 -8.40 9.89 -17.17
N THR A 43 -8.55 8.71 -16.58
CA THR A 43 -9.41 8.54 -15.40
C THR A 43 -8.59 8.45 -14.14
N VAL A 44 -8.96 9.22 -13.14
CA VAL A 44 -8.41 9.16 -11.79
C VAL A 44 -9.57 9.01 -10.83
N ASP A 45 -9.64 7.85 -10.18
CA ASP A 45 -10.69 7.48 -9.23
C ASP A 45 -10.06 6.94 -7.94
N ASP A 46 -9.18 7.73 -7.33
CA ASP A 46 -8.47 7.40 -6.09
C ASP A 46 -7.75 8.64 -5.51
N ALA A 47 -7.03 8.46 -4.40
CA ALA A 47 -6.11 9.45 -3.86
C ALA A 47 -4.99 9.83 -4.86
N ILE A 48 -4.54 11.09 -4.78
CA ILE A 48 -3.40 11.60 -5.54
C ILE A 48 -2.10 11.08 -4.93
N GLY A 49 -1.60 9.99 -5.50
CA GLY A 49 -0.35 9.37 -5.12
C GLY A 49 0.68 9.32 -6.26
N PRO A 50 1.84 8.68 -6.01
CA PRO A 50 2.93 8.55 -6.97
C PRO A 50 2.53 7.78 -8.23
N ALA A 51 1.68 6.76 -8.09
CA ALA A 51 1.15 5.97 -9.22
C ALA A 51 0.27 6.85 -10.13
N THR A 52 -0.70 7.55 -9.54
CA THR A 52 -1.58 8.51 -10.23
C THR A 52 -0.79 9.62 -10.91
N ARG A 53 0.23 10.16 -10.23
CA ARG A 53 1.15 11.16 -10.79
C ARG A 53 1.90 10.61 -12.01
N ASP A 54 2.51 9.43 -11.90
CA ASP A 54 3.22 8.78 -13.02
C ASP A 54 2.28 8.53 -14.21
N HIS A 55 1.04 8.09 -13.95
CA HIS A 55 0.01 7.87 -14.96
C HIS A 55 -0.37 9.17 -15.69
N ILE A 56 -0.73 10.23 -14.95
CA ILE A 56 -1.10 11.53 -15.54
C ILE A 56 0.08 12.10 -16.33
N VAL A 57 1.26 12.20 -15.72
CA VAL A 57 2.41 12.87 -16.35
C VAL A 57 2.85 12.15 -17.62
N ARG A 58 2.92 10.81 -17.59
CA ARG A 58 3.28 10.01 -18.76
C ARG A 58 2.26 10.19 -19.88
N ASN A 59 0.96 10.18 -19.57
CA ASN A 59 -0.07 10.24 -20.60
C ASN A 59 -0.31 11.64 -21.15
N ILE A 60 -0.10 12.71 -20.36
CA ILE A 60 0.00 14.08 -20.94
C ILE A 60 1.19 14.14 -21.90
N THR A 61 2.34 13.61 -21.50
CA THR A 61 3.53 13.57 -22.38
C THR A 61 3.30 12.77 -23.67
N ARG A 62 2.51 11.69 -23.57
CA ARG A 62 2.10 10.89 -24.72
C ARG A 62 1.17 11.69 -25.63
N ALA A 63 0.17 12.35 -25.07
CA ALA A 63 -0.78 13.19 -25.80
C ALA A 63 -0.07 14.34 -26.55
N GLU A 64 0.95 14.95 -25.94
CA GLU A 64 1.82 15.95 -26.60
C GLU A 64 2.53 15.36 -27.82
N LYS A 65 3.19 14.20 -27.66
CA LYS A 65 3.91 13.53 -28.76
C LYS A 65 2.99 13.08 -29.89
N GLU A 66 1.77 12.67 -29.55
CA GLU A 66 0.77 12.20 -30.50
C GLU A 66 -0.06 13.35 -31.10
N GLY A 67 0.20 14.61 -30.72
CA GLY A 67 -0.45 15.79 -31.28
C GLY A 67 -1.93 15.90 -30.91
N ALA A 68 -2.30 15.44 -29.71
CA ALA A 68 -3.67 15.47 -29.23
C ALA A 68 -4.24 16.89 -29.20
N GLU A 69 -5.55 16.99 -29.40
CA GLU A 69 -6.24 18.28 -29.36
C GLU A 69 -6.49 18.73 -27.91
N VAL A 70 -6.81 17.78 -27.04
CA VAL A 70 -7.09 18.02 -25.62
C VAL A 70 -6.80 16.77 -24.79
N VAL A 71 -6.42 16.97 -23.53
CA VAL A 71 -6.42 15.92 -22.51
C VAL A 71 -7.53 16.23 -21.50
N VAL A 72 -8.48 15.33 -21.34
CA VAL A 72 -9.53 15.38 -20.32
C VAL A 72 -9.11 14.49 -19.15
N LEU A 73 -8.86 15.09 -17.99
CA LEU A 73 -8.66 14.40 -16.73
C LEU A 73 -10.01 14.25 -16.03
N ARG A 74 -10.64 13.07 -16.17
CA ARG A 74 -11.83 12.70 -15.42
C ARG A 74 -11.43 12.36 -13.98
N LEU A 75 -11.86 13.19 -13.04
CA LEU A 75 -11.34 13.21 -11.67
C LEU A 75 -12.42 12.88 -10.63
N ASN A 76 -12.13 11.90 -9.80
CA ASN A 76 -12.76 11.65 -8.52
C ASN A 76 -11.64 11.39 -7.49
N THR A 77 -11.42 12.33 -6.58
CA THR A 77 -10.34 12.21 -5.60
C THR A 77 -10.68 12.85 -4.25
N PRO A 78 -10.37 12.18 -3.13
CA PRO A 78 -10.41 12.78 -1.80
C PRO A 78 -9.27 13.78 -1.54
N GLY A 79 -8.23 13.78 -2.38
CA GLY A 79 -6.98 14.47 -2.10
C GLY A 79 -5.77 13.56 -2.23
N GLY A 80 -4.62 14.00 -1.72
CA GLY A 80 -3.43 13.17 -1.71
C GLY A 80 -2.16 13.93 -1.34
N LEU A 81 -1.02 13.36 -1.74
CA LEU A 81 0.30 13.87 -1.37
C LEU A 81 0.64 15.18 -2.09
N ASP A 82 1.10 16.19 -1.34
CA ASP A 82 1.49 17.51 -1.88
C ASP A 82 2.53 17.40 -3.01
N ALA A 83 3.56 16.57 -2.84
CA ALA A 83 4.58 16.36 -3.86
C ALA A 83 4.00 15.85 -5.19
N SER A 84 3.08 14.88 -5.13
CA SER A 84 2.42 14.33 -6.32
C SER A 84 1.50 15.36 -6.98
N MET A 85 0.75 16.11 -6.18
CA MET A 85 -0.10 17.20 -6.63
C MET A 85 0.71 18.30 -7.35
N ARG A 86 1.81 18.76 -6.76
CA ARG A 86 2.68 19.79 -7.35
C ARG A 86 3.36 19.31 -8.64
N ASP A 87 3.76 18.04 -8.71
CA ASP A 87 4.29 17.44 -9.95
C ASP A 87 3.24 17.43 -11.07
N ILE A 88 2.00 17.03 -10.76
CA ILE A 88 0.90 17.04 -11.73
C ILE A 88 0.63 18.47 -12.21
N ILE A 89 0.52 19.43 -11.29
CA ILE A 89 0.28 20.84 -11.62
C ILE A 89 1.40 21.39 -12.50
N ARG A 90 2.67 21.15 -12.15
CA ARG A 90 3.80 21.55 -13.00
C ARG A 90 3.66 21.01 -14.42
N LYS A 91 3.29 19.73 -14.56
CA LYS A 91 3.09 19.13 -15.88
C LYS A 91 1.91 19.74 -16.63
N ILE A 92 0.79 20.02 -15.96
CA ILE A 92 -0.35 20.71 -16.56
C ILE A 92 0.04 22.10 -17.06
N LEU A 93 0.71 22.88 -16.21
CA LEU A 93 1.08 24.26 -16.50
C LEU A 93 2.11 24.41 -17.64
N ALA A 94 2.91 23.37 -17.87
CA ALA A 94 3.92 23.27 -18.93
C ALA A 94 3.46 22.41 -20.12
N SER A 95 2.18 22.02 -20.17
CA SER A 95 1.65 21.15 -21.21
C SER A 95 1.52 21.89 -22.54
N GLU A 96 1.96 21.27 -23.64
CA GLU A 96 1.74 21.78 -25.00
C GLU A 96 0.30 21.51 -25.50
N VAL A 97 -0.39 20.59 -24.83
CA VAL A 97 -1.79 20.23 -25.09
C VAL A 97 -2.68 20.77 -23.97
N PRO A 98 -3.82 21.42 -24.28
CA PRO A 98 -4.78 21.86 -23.27
C PRO A 98 -5.24 20.70 -22.38
N VAL A 99 -5.22 20.93 -21.08
CA VAL A 99 -5.70 19.99 -20.07
C VAL A 99 -6.99 20.49 -19.45
N VAL A 100 -8.04 19.69 -19.55
CA VAL A 100 -9.37 19.91 -18.97
C VAL A 100 -9.51 18.99 -17.77
N THR A 101 -9.66 19.51 -16.56
CA THR A 101 -10.05 18.67 -15.41
C THR A 101 -11.57 18.67 -15.31
N TRP A 102 -12.17 17.49 -15.30
CA TRP A 102 -13.61 17.28 -15.22
C TRP A 102 -13.96 16.39 -14.03
N VAL A 103 -14.58 16.96 -13.00
CA VAL A 103 -15.03 16.20 -11.82
C VAL A 103 -16.26 15.40 -12.20
N ALA A 104 -16.11 14.09 -12.36
CA ALA A 104 -17.14 13.21 -12.91
C ALA A 104 -16.83 11.74 -12.63
N PRO A 105 -17.84 10.85 -12.64
CA PRO A 105 -19.27 11.09 -12.89
C PRO A 105 -20.00 11.77 -11.71
N ALA A 106 -21.33 11.93 -11.80
CA ALA A 106 -22.15 12.37 -10.68
C ALA A 106 -21.86 11.56 -9.40
N GLY A 107 -21.81 12.24 -8.24
CA GLY A 107 -21.36 11.67 -6.97
C GLY A 107 -19.85 11.77 -6.72
N SER A 108 -19.07 12.15 -7.72
CA SER A 108 -17.62 12.36 -7.58
C SER A 108 -17.28 13.66 -6.85
N ARG A 109 -16.03 13.73 -6.40
CA ARG A 109 -15.48 14.90 -5.72
C ARG A 109 -14.09 15.27 -6.23
N ALA A 110 -13.74 16.54 -6.12
CA ALA A 110 -12.36 17.00 -6.16
C ALA A 110 -12.04 17.73 -4.85
N ALA A 111 -11.54 16.98 -3.87
CA ALA A 111 -11.16 17.53 -2.57
C ALA A 111 -9.63 17.69 -2.46
N SER A 112 -9.18 18.58 -1.58
CA SER A 112 -7.76 18.75 -1.25
C SER A 112 -6.89 18.93 -2.50
N ALA A 113 -5.94 18.03 -2.76
CA ALA A 113 -5.11 18.04 -3.96
C ALA A 113 -5.89 18.17 -5.28
N GLY A 114 -7.10 17.58 -5.37
CA GLY A 114 -7.97 17.68 -6.55
C GLY A 114 -8.36 19.11 -6.87
N THR A 115 -8.61 19.95 -5.86
CA THR A 115 -8.94 21.37 -6.02
C THR A 115 -7.79 22.12 -6.68
N TYR A 116 -6.54 21.89 -6.24
CA TYR A 116 -5.37 22.54 -6.85
C TYR A 116 -5.12 22.08 -8.29
N ILE A 117 -5.27 20.78 -8.57
CA ILE A 117 -5.14 20.22 -9.92
C ILE A 117 -6.17 20.86 -10.86
N MET A 118 -7.41 21.00 -10.39
CA MET A 118 -8.45 21.66 -11.15
C MET A 118 -8.15 23.16 -11.38
N TYR A 119 -7.67 23.88 -10.35
CA TYR A 119 -7.27 25.29 -10.47
C TYR A 119 -6.08 25.53 -11.41
N ALA A 120 -5.20 24.55 -11.55
CA ALA A 120 -4.10 24.59 -12.51
C ALA A 120 -4.51 24.26 -13.95
N SER A 121 -5.70 23.66 -14.15
CA SER A 121 -6.12 23.18 -15.46
C SER A 121 -6.52 24.32 -16.37
N HIS A 122 -6.33 24.11 -17.68
CA HIS A 122 -6.68 25.09 -18.70
C HIS A 122 -8.19 25.34 -18.73
N ILE A 123 -8.98 24.27 -18.52
CA ILE A 123 -10.42 24.32 -18.24
C ILE A 123 -10.70 23.48 -16.99
N ALA A 124 -11.57 24.02 -16.13
CA ALA A 124 -12.12 23.36 -14.97
C ALA A 124 -13.61 23.08 -15.23
N ALA A 125 -14.03 21.84 -15.09
CA ALA A 125 -15.41 21.43 -15.31
C ALA A 125 -15.90 20.46 -14.23
N MET A 126 -17.22 20.43 -14.03
CA MET A 126 -17.87 19.53 -13.07
C MET A 126 -19.09 18.86 -13.70
N ALA A 127 -19.39 17.62 -13.34
CA ALA A 127 -20.69 17.01 -13.59
C ALA A 127 -21.71 17.46 -12.54
N PRO A 128 -23.02 17.44 -12.85
CA PRO A 128 -24.06 17.65 -11.83
C PRO A 128 -23.90 16.68 -10.65
N ALA A 129 -24.31 17.12 -9.46
CA ALA A 129 -24.17 16.35 -8.21
C ALA A 129 -22.72 15.93 -7.87
N THR A 130 -21.75 16.78 -8.19
CA THR A 130 -20.36 16.66 -7.71
C THR A 130 -20.03 17.79 -6.76
N ASN A 131 -18.94 17.63 -5.99
CA ASN A 131 -18.45 18.65 -5.07
C ASN A 131 -16.95 18.95 -5.24
N LEU A 132 -16.54 20.12 -4.79
CA LEU A 132 -15.18 20.66 -4.91
C LEU A 132 -14.81 21.46 -3.66
N GLY A 133 -13.58 21.36 -3.16
CA GLY A 133 -13.09 22.21 -2.08
C GLY A 133 -12.24 21.47 -1.05
N SER A 134 -12.43 21.80 0.24
CA SER A 134 -11.69 21.19 1.36
C SER A 134 -10.18 21.12 1.09
N ALA A 135 -9.57 22.28 0.80
CA ALA A 135 -8.20 22.42 0.28
C ALA A 135 -7.14 22.68 1.36
N THR A 136 -7.51 22.55 2.63
CA THR A 136 -6.64 22.75 3.79
C THR A 136 -5.53 21.68 3.83
N PRO A 137 -4.25 22.07 3.88
CA PRO A 137 -3.16 21.13 4.08
C PRO A 137 -3.24 20.49 5.46
N VAL A 138 -3.02 19.18 5.50
CA VAL A 138 -2.87 18.40 6.73
C VAL A 138 -1.52 17.70 6.70
N GLN A 139 -0.87 17.58 7.85
CA GLN A 139 0.42 16.93 7.94
C GLN A 139 0.22 15.42 8.07
N ILE A 140 0.66 14.67 7.06
CA ILE A 140 0.59 13.20 7.06
C ILE A 140 1.92 12.71 7.65
N GLY A 141 1.90 12.22 8.88
CA GLY A 141 3.09 11.75 9.60
C GLY A 141 3.75 12.84 10.44
N GLY A 142 3.45 12.80 11.73
CA GLY A 142 4.00 13.64 12.78
C GLY A 142 3.16 13.43 14.03
N GLY A 143 3.75 12.85 15.09
CA GLY A 143 3.04 12.72 16.37
C GLY A 143 2.58 14.10 16.85
N GLU A 144 1.48 14.12 17.62
CA GLU A 144 0.90 15.32 18.27
C GLU A 144 1.94 16.43 18.39
N SER A 145 1.91 17.40 17.47
CA SER A 145 2.74 18.57 17.58
C SER A 145 2.41 19.18 18.93
N ASP A 146 3.44 19.32 19.78
CA ASP A 146 3.40 19.96 21.09
C ASP A 146 2.26 20.98 21.12
N LYS A 147 1.21 20.68 21.88
CA LYS A 147 0.16 21.64 22.23
C LYS A 147 0.81 22.70 23.12
N SER A 148 1.71 23.49 22.56
CA SER A 148 2.02 24.79 23.12
C SER A 148 0.69 25.53 23.07
N PRO A 149 0.14 25.94 24.23
CA PRO A 149 -1.12 26.62 24.24
C PRO A 149 -1.04 27.79 23.25
N SER A 150 -2.06 27.86 22.41
CA SER A 150 -2.15 28.86 21.37
C SER A 150 -1.97 30.26 21.96
N SER A 151 -1.71 31.27 21.11
CA SER A 151 -1.68 32.65 21.62
C SER A 151 -3.00 33.04 22.30
N TRP A 152 -4.12 32.44 21.91
CA TRP A 152 -5.44 32.69 22.48
C TRP A 152 -5.64 31.93 23.80
N GLU A 153 -5.16 30.69 23.93
CA GLU A 153 -5.20 29.92 25.18
C GLU A 153 -4.31 30.58 26.23
N ARG A 154 -3.12 31.04 25.83
CA ARG A 154 -2.24 31.81 26.71
C ARG A 154 -2.85 33.15 27.12
N ALA A 155 -3.55 33.83 26.20
CA ALA A 155 -4.27 35.05 26.53
C ALA A 155 -5.45 34.77 27.47
N ARG A 156 -6.19 33.68 27.25
CA ARG A 156 -7.33 33.26 28.09
C ARG A 156 -6.89 32.81 29.48
N GLU A 157 -5.80 32.05 29.56
CA GLU A 157 -5.19 31.61 30.81
C GLU A 157 -4.57 32.78 31.59
N ALA A 158 -3.98 33.76 30.89
CA ALA A 158 -3.55 35.02 31.51
C ALA A 158 -4.75 35.85 32.02
N MET A 159 -5.85 35.91 31.28
CA MET A 159 -7.09 36.58 31.70
C MET A 159 -7.78 35.87 32.86
N GLU A 160 -7.75 34.54 32.90
CA GLU A 160 -8.29 33.74 34.01
C GLU A 160 -7.47 33.96 35.29
N LYS A 161 -6.12 34.03 35.18
CA LYS A 161 -5.24 34.43 36.28
C LYS A 161 -5.46 35.87 36.75
N MET A 162 -5.80 36.80 35.85
CA MET A 162 -6.22 38.15 36.23
C MET A 162 -7.59 38.18 36.94
N ARG A 163 -8.51 37.28 36.56
CA ARG A 163 -9.84 37.17 37.19
C ARG A 163 -9.77 36.57 38.59
N ASP A 164 -8.81 35.67 38.82
CA ASP A 164 -8.57 35.03 40.12
C ASP A 164 -7.65 35.85 41.05
N GLY A 165 -7.25 37.06 40.65
CA GLY A 165 -6.66 38.07 41.54
C GLY A 165 -5.14 37.96 41.77
N ASP A 166 -4.37 37.47 40.79
CA ASP A 166 -2.90 37.50 40.86
C ASP A 166 -2.37 38.84 40.32
N GLU A 167 -1.81 39.69 41.19
CA GLU A 167 -1.46 41.12 40.96
C GLU A 167 -0.23 41.34 40.06
N GLY A 168 -0.15 40.70 38.88
CA GLY A 168 1.05 40.68 38.04
C GLY A 168 0.98 41.35 36.67
N ALA A 169 -0.19 41.67 36.11
CA ALA A 169 -0.29 42.01 34.69
C ALA A 169 -0.78 43.45 34.45
N ASN A 170 0.14 44.28 33.93
CA ASN A 170 -0.11 45.66 33.53
C ASN A 170 -0.96 45.68 32.25
N ALA A 171 -2.23 46.07 32.35
CA ALA A 171 -3.21 46.03 31.28
C ALA A 171 -3.27 47.36 30.50
N THR A 172 -3.16 47.32 29.17
CA THR A 172 -3.51 48.47 28.31
C THR A 172 -4.56 48.18 27.26
N GLU A 173 -5.17 46.99 27.22
CA GLU A 173 -6.18 46.67 26.20
C GLU A 173 -7.45 46.13 26.85
N GLN A 174 -8.56 46.85 26.62
CA GLN A 174 -9.89 46.51 27.10
C GLN A 174 -10.51 45.39 26.24
N PRO A 175 -11.27 44.45 26.86
CA PRO A 175 -11.70 43.20 26.23
C PRO A 175 -12.80 43.32 25.14
N GLU A 176 -13.33 44.52 24.88
CA GLU A 176 -14.44 44.72 23.92
C GLU A 176 -13.99 44.92 22.46
N ASN A 177 -12.68 44.93 22.15
CA ASN A 177 -12.17 45.22 20.80
C ASN A 177 -11.28 44.11 20.19
N LEU A 178 -11.33 42.88 20.70
CA LEU A 178 -10.59 41.77 20.08
C LEU A 178 -11.38 41.25 18.86
N PRO A 179 -10.78 41.19 17.66
CA PRO A 179 -11.43 40.58 16.50
C PRO A 179 -11.75 39.10 16.76
N GLU A 180 -12.88 38.62 16.23
CA GLU A 180 -13.31 37.24 16.37
C GLU A 180 -12.22 36.27 15.91
N GLU A 181 -12.02 35.22 16.71
CA GLU A 181 -11.03 34.19 16.46
C GLU A 181 -11.37 33.47 15.15
N PRO A 182 -10.47 33.44 14.16
CA PRO A 182 -10.73 32.69 12.94
C PRO A 182 -10.79 31.20 13.26
N GLU A 183 -12.01 30.66 13.26
CA GLU A 183 -12.29 29.22 13.31
C GLU A 183 -11.41 28.53 12.24
N ASN A 184 -10.49 27.65 12.66
CA ASN A 184 -9.71 26.71 11.85
C ASN A 184 -8.28 27.10 11.39
N LEU A 185 -7.60 28.09 11.99
CA LEU A 185 -6.15 28.26 11.77
C LEU A 185 -5.32 27.37 12.72
N PRO A 186 -4.26 26.68 12.25
CA PRO A 186 -3.35 25.93 13.13
C PRO A 186 -2.73 26.84 14.19
N ASP A 187 -2.75 26.41 15.46
CA ASP A 187 -2.25 27.18 16.60
C ASP A 187 -0.72 27.37 16.60
N ASP A 188 0.00 26.52 15.86
CA ASP A 188 1.45 26.51 15.81
C ASP A 188 2.01 27.41 14.69
N ALA A 189 3.27 27.85 14.86
CA ALA A 189 3.91 28.72 13.87
C ALA A 189 4.18 28.00 12.53
N MET A 190 4.31 26.67 12.54
CA MET A 190 4.57 25.89 11.33
C MET A 190 3.29 25.67 10.52
N GLY A 191 2.18 25.28 11.15
CA GLY A 191 0.90 25.14 10.47
C GLY A 191 0.43 26.43 9.80
N ARG A 192 0.62 27.60 10.44
CA ARG A 192 0.35 28.89 9.79
C ARG A 192 1.22 29.15 8.56
N LYS A 193 2.49 28.74 8.57
CA LYS A 193 3.36 28.85 7.38
C LYS A 193 2.87 27.96 6.25
N VAL A 194 2.50 26.72 6.55
CA VAL A 194 1.97 25.76 5.57
C VAL A 194 0.67 26.26 4.96
N VAL A 195 -0.28 26.73 5.78
CA VAL A 195 -1.54 27.31 5.29
C VAL A 195 -1.29 28.54 4.43
N ASN A 196 -0.41 29.45 4.85
CA ASN A 196 -0.12 30.66 4.06
C ASN A 196 0.57 30.34 2.72
N ASP A 197 1.48 29.36 2.68
CA ASP A 197 2.07 28.88 1.41
C ASP A 197 1.00 28.29 0.49
N ALA A 198 0.12 27.45 1.03
CA ALA A 198 -0.98 26.83 0.31
C ALA A 198 -1.98 27.86 -0.25
N VAL A 199 -2.35 28.87 0.54
CA VAL A 199 -3.18 30.01 0.10
C VAL A 199 -2.49 30.77 -1.03
N ALA A 200 -1.21 31.12 -0.87
CA ALA A 200 -0.47 31.83 -1.91
C ALA A 200 -0.40 31.00 -3.21
N TYR A 201 -0.20 29.69 -3.09
CA TYR A 201 -0.12 28.78 -4.22
C TYR A 201 -1.44 28.69 -4.98
N ILE A 202 -2.57 28.42 -4.29
CA ILE A 202 -3.87 28.29 -4.97
C ILE A 202 -4.35 29.62 -5.56
N LYS A 203 -4.07 30.76 -4.91
CA LYS A 203 -4.38 32.09 -5.45
C LYS A 203 -3.59 32.36 -6.72
N GLY A 204 -2.29 32.00 -6.77
CA GLY A 204 -1.50 32.13 -7.98
C GLY A 204 -2.04 31.31 -9.16
N LEU A 205 -2.57 30.10 -8.88
CA LEU A 205 -3.26 29.30 -9.90
C LEU A 205 -4.58 29.95 -10.33
N ALA A 206 -5.36 30.46 -9.38
CA ALA A 206 -6.62 31.15 -9.64
C ALA A 206 -6.42 32.37 -10.55
N GLU A 207 -5.46 33.23 -10.21
CA GLU A 207 -5.12 34.44 -10.98
C GLU A 207 -4.66 34.10 -12.40
N ARG A 208 -3.86 33.04 -12.58
CA ARG A 208 -3.39 32.61 -13.90
C ARG A 208 -4.53 32.28 -14.86
N HIS A 209 -5.59 31.65 -14.35
CA HIS A 209 -6.74 31.20 -15.14
C HIS A 209 -7.99 32.05 -14.93
N ALA A 210 -7.86 33.23 -14.31
CA ALA A 210 -8.96 34.15 -14.00
C ALA A 210 -10.14 33.51 -13.22
N ARG A 211 -9.83 32.58 -12.31
CA ARG A 211 -10.77 31.94 -11.40
C ARG A 211 -10.88 32.70 -10.08
N ASN A 212 -11.90 32.39 -9.29
CA ASN A 212 -12.18 33.06 -8.03
C ASN A 212 -11.12 32.78 -6.95
N ALA A 213 -10.16 33.70 -6.82
CA ALA A 213 -9.07 33.62 -5.85
C ALA A 213 -9.54 33.78 -4.39
N GLU A 214 -10.64 34.50 -4.14
CA GLU A 214 -11.21 34.69 -2.81
C GLU A 214 -11.78 33.37 -2.29
N TRP A 215 -12.60 32.70 -3.10
CA TRP A 215 -13.07 31.37 -2.77
C TRP A 215 -11.91 30.38 -2.60
N ALA A 216 -10.90 30.45 -3.48
CA ALA A 216 -9.73 29.56 -3.40
C ALA A 216 -8.99 29.70 -2.06
N GLU A 217 -8.83 30.93 -1.55
CA GLU A 217 -8.28 31.18 -0.23
C GLU A 217 -9.14 30.58 0.89
N ARG A 218 -10.46 30.81 0.83
CA ARG A 218 -11.40 30.25 1.81
C ARG A 218 -11.42 28.72 1.79
N ALA A 219 -11.30 28.10 0.61
CA ALA A 219 -11.23 26.64 0.49
C ALA A 219 -10.03 26.06 1.24
N VAL A 220 -8.97 26.84 1.42
CA VAL A 220 -7.77 26.46 2.19
C VAL A 220 -7.88 26.84 3.66
N ARG A 221 -8.34 28.05 3.99
CA ARG A 221 -8.40 28.54 5.38
C ARG A 221 -9.58 27.99 6.18
N GLU A 222 -10.74 27.88 5.53
CA GLU A 222 -12.03 27.54 6.14
C GLU A 222 -12.52 26.13 5.73
N ALA A 223 -11.77 25.41 4.89
CA ALA A 223 -12.14 24.11 4.33
C ALA A 223 -13.50 24.09 3.60
N VAL A 224 -13.95 25.23 3.06
CA VAL A 224 -15.25 25.31 2.37
C VAL A 224 -15.30 24.42 1.13
N SER A 225 -16.51 23.98 0.79
CA SER A 225 -16.79 23.18 -0.41
C SER A 225 -17.99 23.75 -1.16
N LEU A 226 -18.03 23.55 -2.48
CA LEU A 226 -19.12 23.98 -3.37
C LEU A 226 -19.70 22.81 -4.14
N THR A 227 -20.97 22.92 -4.48
CA THR A 227 -21.62 22.10 -5.51
C THR A 227 -21.23 22.58 -6.92
N ALA A 228 -21.45 21.74 -7.93
CA ALA A 228 -21.19 22.09 -9.34
C ALA A 228 -21.85 23.42 -9.78
N SER A 229 -23.10 23.67 -9.37
CA SER A 229 -23.84 24.88 -9.74
C SER A 229 -23.25 26.13 -9.09
N GLU A 230 -22.95 26.08 -7.79
CA GLU A 230 -22.34 27.21 -7.05
C GLU A 230 -20.93 27.49 -7.55
N ALA A 231 -20.16 26.44 -7.89
CA ALA A 231 -18.82 26.58 -8.44
C ALA A 231 -18.84 27.30 -9.79
N LEU A 232 -19.85 27.07 -10.63
CA LEU A 232 -20.02 27.79 -11.89
C LEU A 232 -20.41 29.25 -11.66
N GLU A 233 -21.38 29.49 -10.77
CA GLU A 233 -21.85 30.84 -10.43
C GLU A 233 -20.72 31.71 -9.86
N GLN A 234 -19.90 31.15 -8.97
CA GLN A 234 -18.77 31.83 -8.34
C GLN A 234 -17.52 31.88 -9.22
N ARG A 235 -17.54 31.40 -10.47
CA ARG A 235 -16.37 31.32 -11.38
C ARG A 235 -15.18 30.56 -10.79
N VAL A 236 -15.50 29.49 -10.08
CA VAL A 236 -14.53 28.49 -9.61
C VAL A 236 -14.29 27.44 -10.70
N VAL A 237 -15.32 27.13 -11.49
CA VAL A 237 -15.24 26.30 -12.70
C VAL A 237 -15.74 27.04 -13.92
N ASP A 238 -15.36 26.57 -15.10
CA ASP A 238 -15.68 27.18 -16.39
C ASP A 238 -16.97 26.63 -17.01
N VAL A 239 -17.31 25.37 -16.71
CA VAL A 239 -18.43 24.61 -17.31
C VAL A 239 -18.98 23.57 -16.33
N VAL A 240 -20.29 23.33 -16.41
CA VAL A 240 -20.93 22.13 -15.85
C VAL A 240 -21.47 21.29 -17.01
N ALA A 241 -21.12 19.99 -17.05
CA ALA A 241 -21.52 19.07 -18.11
C ALA A 241 -21.71 17.66 -17.57
N ALA A 242 -22.82 16.99 -17.91
CA ALA A 242 -23.19 15.70 -17.34
C ALA A 242 -22.43 14.52 -17.95
N ASN A 243 -21.94 14.66 -19.17
CA ASN A 243 -21.20 13.63 -19.88
C ASN A 243 -20.08 14.24 -20.75
N LEU A 244 -19.18 13.38 -21.24
CA LEU A 244 -18.04 13.81 -22.02
C LEU A 244 -18.42 14.50 -23.35
N PRO A 245 -19.39 14.00 -24.16
CA PRO A 245 -19.86 14.73 -25.34
C PRO A 245 -20.33 16.16 -25.02
N GLU A 246 -21.16 16.33 -24.00
CA GLU A 246 -21.66 17.65 -23.57
C GLU A 246 -20.51 18.56 -23.10
N LEU A 247 -19.52 18.01 -22.39
CA LEU A 247 -18.32 18.75 -21.99
C LEU A 247 -17.56 19.27 -23.22
N LEU A 248 -17.29 18.41 -24.19
CA LEU A 248 -16.54 18.76 -25.39
C LEU A 248 -17.27 19.79 -26.25
N GLU A 249 -18.60 19.72 -26.31
CA GLU A 249 -19.41 20.74 -26.98
C GLU A 249 -19.37 22.08 -26.23
N ALA A 250 -19.47 22.07 -24.89
CA ALA A 250 -19.52 23.29 -24.08
C ALA A 250 -18.18 24.06 -24.01
N ILE A 251 -17.05 23.39 -24.26
CA ILE A 251 -15.71 23.99 -24.27
C ILE A 251 -15.20 24.31 -25.68
N ASP A 252 -15.91 23.89 -26.73
CA ASP A 252 -15.51 24.15 -28.11
C ASP A 252 -15.43 25.65 -28.41
N GLY A 253 -14.39 26.05 -29.15
CA GLY A 253 -14.16 27.44 -29.52
C GLY A 253 -13.68 28.36 -28.38
N ARG A 254 -13.53 27.86 -27.14
CA ARG A 254 -12.98 28.67 -26.04
C ARG A 254 -11.48 28.89 -26.21
N GLU A 255 -11.00 30.06 -25.82
CA GLU A 255 -9.56 30.34 -25.73
C GLU A 255 -9.04 30.00 -24.35
N VAL A 256 -7.96 29.22 -24.29
CA VAL A 256 -7.26 28.89 -23.06
C VAL A 256 -5.85 29.46 -23.05
N ARG A 257 -5.39 29.88 -21.88
CA ARG A 257 -4.02 30.35 -21.66
C ARG A 257 -3.08 29.16 -21.49
N MET A 258 -2.20 28.95 -22.45
CA MET A 258 -1.13 27.95 -22.41
C MET A 258 0.11 28.53 -21.71
N GLU A 259 1.18 27.73 -21.59
CA GLU A 259 2.50 28.25 -21.19
C GLU A 259 2.98 29.35 -22.16
N ASN A 260 2.88 29.06 -23.46
CA ASN A 260 3.31 29.96 -24.53
C ASN A 260 2.09 30.45 -25.34
N GLY A 261 1.46 31.52 -24.86
CA GLY A 261 0.36 32.19 -25.56
C GLY A 261 -1.03 31.60 -25.27
N THR A 262 -1.96 31.80 -26.20
CA THR A 262 -3.33 31.31 -26.10
C THR A 262 -3.59 30.26 -27.19
N ARG A 263 -4.46 29.29 -26.89
CA ARG A 263 -4.92 28.27 -27.84
C ARG A 263 -6.44 28.21 -27.83
N THR A 264 -7.06 28.22 -29.01
CA THR A 264 -8.49 27.99 -29.17
C THR A 264 -8.76 26.48 -29.22
N LEU A 265 -9.70 26.00 -28.41
CA LEU A 265 -10.09 24.59 -28.36
C LEU A 265 -10.93 24.21 -29.57
N GLN A 266 -10.61 23.09 -30.21
CA GLN A 266 -11.38 22.51 -31.32
C GLN A 266 -11.90 21.13 -30.91
N THR A 267 -12.93 21.10 -30.06
CA THR A 267 -13.42 19.88 -29.40
C THR A 267 -14.75 19.38 -29.95
N ALA A 268 -15.43 20.11 -30.83
CA ALA A 268 -16.66 19.66 -31.48
C ALA A 268 -16.44 18.38 -32.30
N ASN A 269 -17.26 17.36 -32.06
CA ASN A 269 -17.18 16.03 -32.71
C ASN A 269 -15.79 15.36 -32.61
N LEU A 270 -15.00 15.72 -31.59
CA LEU A 270 -13.67 15.17 -31.40
C LEU A 270 -13.75 13.69 -31.00
N ALA A 271 -13.06 12.83 -31.75
CA ALA A 271 -12.90 11.43 -31.37
C ALA A 271 -12.05 11.34 -30.10
N THR A 272 -12.52 10.61 -29.09
CA THR A 272 -11.79 10.45 -27.83
C THR A 272 -11.23 9.04 -27.68
N VAL A 273 -10.04 8.96 -27.09
CA VAL A 273 -9.38 7.71 -26.72
C VAL A 273 -9.30 7.68 -25.21
N GLU A 274 -9.98 6.72 -24.60
CA GLU A 274 -9.86 6.45 -23.18
C GLU A 274 -8.54 5.72 -22.92
N ILE A 275 -7.72 6.26 -22.03
CA ILE A 275 -6.47 5.65 -21.64
C ILE A 275 -6.70 4.87 -20.36
N GLU A 276 -6.72 3.55 -20.50
CA GLU A 276 -6.77 2.64 -19.37
C GLU A 276 -5.47 2.71 -18.54
N THR A 277 -5.58 2.38 -17.27
CA THR A 277 -4.42 2.12 -16.40
C THR A 277 -3.60 0.96 -16.94
N ASP A 278 -2.29 1.16 -17.09
CA ASP A 278 -1.36 0.13 -17.51
C ASP A 278 -0.80 -0.65 -16.31
N TRP A 279 -0.22 -1.83 -16.58
CA TRP A 279 0.39 -2.70 -15.57
C TRP A 279 1.40 -1.99 -14.68
N ARG A 280 2.11 -0.97 -15.21
CA ARG A 280 3.08 -0.17 -14.47
C ARG A 280 2.36 0.68 -13.43
N THR A 281 1.26 1.34 -13.80
CA THR A 281 0.45 2.12 -12.85
C THR A 281 -0.16 1.20 -11.81
N GLU A 282 -0.67 0.03 -12.21
CA GLU A 282 -1.20 -0.97 -11.26
C GLU A 282 -0.13 -1.46 -10.28
N LEU A 283 1.07 -1.80 -10.76
CA LEU A 283 2.18 -2.21 -9.91
C LEU A 283 2.59 -1.10 -8.94
N LEU A 284 2.69 0.15 -9.43
CA LEU A 284 2.99 1.28 -8.57
C LEU A 284 1.89 1.50 -7.54
N ALA A 285 0.61 1.41 -7.92
CA ALA A 285 -0.52 1.55 -7.02
C ALA A 285 -0.51 0.49 -5.91
N ILE A 286 -0.19 -0.77 -6.26
CA ILE A 286 0.00 -1.89 -5.33
C ILE A 286 1.13 -1.58 -4.34
N ILE A 287 2.29 -1.14 -4.85
CA ILE A 287 3.46 -0.85 -4.01
C ILE A 287 3.22 0.38 -3.13
N THR A 288 2.47 1.37 -3.60
CA THR A 288 2.13 2.58 -2.84
C THR A 288 0.92 2.38 -1.92
N ASN A 289 0.38 1.16 -1.78
CA ASN A 289 -0.68 0.88 -0.83
C ASN A 289 -0.09 0.56 0.56
N PRO A 290 -0.40 1.32 1.62
CA PRO A 290 0.12 1.10 2.98
C PRO A 290 -0.08 -0.33 3.50
N THR A 291 -1.25 -0.91 3.21
CA THR A 291 -1.61 -2.25 3.69
C THR A 291 -0.75 -3.31 3.00
N LEU A 292 -0.53 -3.18 1.69
CA LEU A 292 0.32 -4.12 0.95
C LEU A 292 1.80 -3.95 1.29
N ALA A 293 2.27 -2.71 1.46
CA ALA A 293 3.63 -2.42 1.95
C ALA A 293 3.88 -3.09 3.31
N TYR A 294 2.91 -3.02 4.22
CA TYR A 294 2.97 -3.69 5.52
C TYR A 294 2.93 -5.23 5.40
N MET A 295 2.10 -5.80 4.52
CA MET A 295 2.09 -7.25 4.25
C MET A 295 3.45 -7.72 3.70
N LEU A 296 4.04 -6.96 2.77
CA LEU A 296 5.35 -7.24 2.20
C LEU A 296 6.44 -7.18 3.27
N LEU A 297 6.37 -6.23 4.22
CA LEU A 297 7.27 -6.18 5.37
C LEU A 297 7.15 -7.45 6.21
N MET A 298 5.93 -7.87 6.56
CA MET A 298 5.70 -9.06 7.38
C MET A 298 6.17 -10.34 6.70
N VAL A 299 5.77 -10.56 5.44
CA VAL A 299 6.23 -11.70 4.63
C VAL A 299 7.75 -11.67 4.48
N GLY A 300 8.31 -10.48 4.27
CA GLY A 300 9.75 -10.25 4.16
C GLY A 300 10.51 -10.75 5.39
N ILE A 301 10.10 -10.28 6.57
CA ILE A 301 10.74 -10.64 7.83
C ILE A 301 10.51 -12.11 8.18
N TYR A 302 9.29 -12.65 8.01
CA TYR A 302 9.02 -14.07 8.26
C TYR A 302 9.80 -14.98 7.32
N GLY A 303 9.97 -14.62 6.04
CA GLY A 303 10.79 -15.36 5.09
C GLY A 303 12.24 -15.48 5.55
N LEU A 304 12.82 -14.40 6.08
CA LEU A 304 14.16 -14.40 6.65
C LEU A 304 14.26 -15.24 7.94
N ILE A 305 13.25 -15.17 8.82
CA ILE A 305 13.20 -16.01 10.03
C ILE A 305 13.15 -17.50 9.66
N LEU A 306 12.33 -17.88 8.67
CA LEU A 306 12.18 -19.27 8.21
C LEU A 306 13.45 -19.81 7.55
N GLU A 307 14.17 -18.98 6.78
CA GLU A 307 15.49 -19.33 6.23
C GLU A 307 16.50 -19.60 7.35
N GLY A 308 16.49 -18.77 8.40
CA GLY A 308 17.35 -18.96 9.57
C GLY A 308 17.07 -20.26 10.34
N TYR A 309 15.82 -20.72 10.38
CA TYR A 309 15.42 -21.97 11.04
C TYR A 309 15.68 -23.22 10.17
N ASN A 310 15.56 -23.10 8.86
CA ASN A 310 15.84 -24.18 7.91
C ASN A 310 17.01 -23.82 6.98
N PRO A 311 18.27 -23.83 7.48
CA PRO A 311 19.42 -23.51 6.66
C PRO A 311 19.48 -24.39 5.40
N GLY A 312 19.53 -23.76 4.22
CA GLY A 312 19.67 -24.43 2.93
C GLY A 312 18.40 -24.53 2.09
N ALA A 313 17.26 -24.02 2.57
CA ALA A 313 16.04 -23.92 1.75
C ALA A 313 16.16 -22.85 0.65
N MET A 314 16.90 -21.75 0.89
CA MET A 314 17.12 -20.53 0.08
C MET A 314 15.87 -19.80 -0.43
N VAL A 315 14.77 -20.51 -0.73
CA VAL A 315 13.53 -19.96 -1.28
C VAL A 315 12.85 -18.99 -0.30
N PRO A 316 12.65 -19.32 1.00
CA PRO A 316 12.09 -18.38 1.97
C PRO A 316 12.95 -17.12 2.12
N GLY A 317 14.28 -17.27 2.12
CA GLY A 317 15.21 -16.15 2.23
C GLY A 317 15.16 -15.21 1.03
N VAL A 318 15.14 -15.74 -0.20
CA VAL A 318 15.06 -14.93 -1.43
C VAL A 318 13.72 -14.22 -1.53
N ILE A 319 12.60 -14.92 -1.31
CA ILE A 319 11.26 -14.32 -1.30
C ILE A 319 11.20 -13.24 -0.22
N GLY A 320 11.70 -13.56 0.98
CA GLY A 320 11.76 -12.63 2.10
C GLY A 320 12.55 -11.35 1.77
N GLY A 321 13.73 -11.50 1.18
CA GLY A 321 14.57 -10.37 0.77
C GLY A 321 13.91 -9.47 -0.27
N ILE A 322 13.27 -10.05 -1.30
CA ILE A 322 12.56 -9.28 -2.33
C ILE A 322 11.38 -8.52 -1.70
N CYS A 323 10.57 -9.19 -0.88
CA CYS A 323 9.45 -8.55 -0.19
C CYS A 323 9.91 -7.41 0.72
N LEU A 324 11.02 -7.59 1.43
CA LEU A 324 11.59 -6.55 2.30
C LEU A 324 12.06 -5.32 1.50
N LEU A 325 12.77 -5.53 0.38
CA LEU A 325 13.21 -4.43 -0.48
C LEU A 325 12.03 -3.66 -1.08
N LEU A 326 10.99 -4.36 -1.51
CA LEU A 326 9.77 -3.72 -2.01
C LEU A 326 9.03 -2.93 -0.92
N ALA A 327 8.95 -3.49 0.30
CA ALA A 327 8.36 -2.79 1.44
C ALA A 327 9.15 -1.52 1.81
N LEU A 328 10.49 -1.59 1.83
CA LEU A 328 11.34 -0.42 2.08
C LEU A 328 11.18 0.66 1.01
N TYR A 329 11.09 0.27 -0.27
CA TYR A 329 10.81 1.21 -1.35
C TYR A 329 9.42 1.86 -1.20
N ALA A 330 8.40 1.09 -0.83
CA ALA A 330 7.07 1.63 -0.53
C ALA A 330 7.10 2.65 0.62
N PHE A 331 7.80 2.34 1.71
CA PHE A 331 7.95 3.22 2.87
C PHE A 331 8.77 4.47 2.60
N GLN A 332 9.65 4.47 1.59
CA GLN A 332 10.33 5.69 1.15
C GLN A 332 9.34 6.70 0.53
N ILE A 333 8.29 6.19 -0.09
CA ILE A 333 7.33 7.01 -0.82
C ILE A 333 6.11 7.35 0.04
N LEU A 334 5.79 6.49 1.00
CA LEU A 334 4.72 6.67 1.96
C LEU A 334 5.18 7.50 3.17
N PRO A 335 4.30 8.30 3.77
CA PRO A 335 4.60 9.08 4.98
C PRO A 335 4.61 8.16 6.21
N VAL A 336 5.65 7.34 6.34
CA VAL A 336 5.79 6.40 7.45
C VAL A 336 6.40 7.05 8.69
N ASN A 337 5.92 6.64 9.86
CA ASN A 337 6.55 7.00 11.12
C ASN A 337 7.71 6.04 11.43
N PHE A 338 8.95 6.56 11.40
CA PHE A 338 10.15 5.77 11.68
C PHE A 338 10.18 5.16 13.09
N ALA A 339 9.53 5.78 14.09
CA ALA A 339 9.39 5.17 15.42
C ALA A 339 8.50 3.92 15.38
N GLY A 340 7.38 3.97 14.65
CA GLY A 340 6.53 2.80 14.43
C GLY A 340 7.28 1.68 13.71
N LEU A 341 8.04 2.02 12.67
CA LEU A 341 8.86 1.06 11.93
C LEU A 341 9.93 0.43 12.81
N ALA A 342 10.66 1.23 13.59
CA ALA A 342 11.68 0.74 14.51
C ALA A 342 11.08 -0.20 15.57
N LEU A 343 9.89 0.10 16.08
CA LEU A 343 9.21 -0.72 17.06
C LEU A 343 8.74 -2.07 16.49
N ILE A 344 8.28 -2.09 15.23
CA ILE A 344 7.97 -3.34 14.51
C ILE A 344 9.24 -4.19 14.32
N LEU A 345 10.33 -3.58 13.83
CA LEU A 345 11.59 -4.29 13.61
C LEU A 345 12.14 -4.86 14.92
N LEU A 346 12.07 -4.08 16.01
CA LEU A 346 12.44 -4.54 17.35
C LEU A 346 11.54 -5.71 17.78
N GLY A 347 10.22 -5.58 17.65
CA GLY A 347 9.29 -6.62 18.05
C GLY A 347 9.50 -7.93 17.29
N MET A 348 9.75 -7.85 15.99
CA MET A 348 10.09 -9.01 15.18
C MET A 348 11.44 -9.62 15.53
N ALA A 349 12.45 -8.80 15.86
CA ALA A 349 13.74 -9.29 16.35
C ALA A 349 13.58 -10.05 17.68
N LEU A 350 12.75 -9.54 18.60
CA LEU A 350 12.45 -10.21 19.87
C LEU A 350 11.74 -11.56 19.67
N ILE A 351 10.76 -11.60 18.77
CA ILE A 351 10.10 -12.86 18.37
C ILE A 351 11.12 -13.83 17.77
N GLY A 352 11.99 -13.35 16.88
CA GLY A 352 13.04 -14.15 16.27
C GLY A 352 14.03 -14.71 17.30
N VAL A 353 14.52 -13.89 18.23
CA VAL A 353 15.45 -14.32 19.29
C VAL A 353 14.82 -15.38 20.19
N GLU A 354 13.54 -15.25 20.56
CA GLU A 354 12.82 -16.26 21.35
C GLU A 354 12.78 -17.64 20.67
N LEU A 355 12.80 -17.68 19.33
CA LEU A 355 12.85 -18.96 18.57
C LEU A 355 14.22 -19.66 18.68
N PHE A 356 15.31 -18.90 18.83
CA PHE A 356 16.67 -19.45 18.99
C PHE A 356 17.03 -19.70 20.45
N ILE A 357 16.62 -18.80 21.34
CA ILE A 357 16.88 -18.83 22.78
C ILE A 357 15.53 -18.75 23.49
N PRO A 358 14.89 -19.90 23.78
CA PRO A 358 13.59 -19.92 24.46
C PRO A 358 13.71 -19.27 25.85
N ALA A 359 13.15 -18.07 26.00
CA ALA A 359 13.18 -17.24 27.21
C ALA A 359 11.84 -17.30 27.96
N PHE A 360 11.20 -18.47 27.94
CA PHE A 360 9.89 -18.75 28.55
C PHE A 360 8.74 -17.89 27.97
N GLY A 361 8.88 -17.40 26.74
CA GLY A 361 7.84 -16.66 26.03
C GLY A 361 7.76 -15.16 26.36
N ILE A 362 8.63 -14.64 27.24
CA ILE A 362 8.65 -13.22 27.62
C ILE A 362 9.05 -12.35 26.42
N LEU A 363 10.10 -12.73 25.69
CA LEU A 363 10.55 -11.97 24.52
C LEU A 363 9.53 -12.11 23.38
N GLY A 364 8.91 -13.28 23.23
CA GLY A 364 7.84 -13.51 22.26
C GLY A 364 6.61 -12.63 22.48
N ILE A 365 6.09 -12.56 23.72
CA ILE A 365 4.93 -11.71 24.07
C ILE A 365 5.30 -10.23 23.93
N GLY A 366 6.46 -9.81 24.46
CA GLY A 366 6.94 -8.44 24.32
C GLY A 366 7.12 -8.03 22.86
N GLY A 367 7.59 -8.95 22.02
CA GLY A 367 7.71 -8.75 20.59
C GLY A 367 6.37 -8.58 19.87
N ILE A 368 5.36 -9.40 20.20
CA ILE A 368 4.00 -9.23 19.66
C ILE A 368 3.42 -7.87 20.03
N VAL A 369 3.55 -7.46 21.30
CA VAL A 369 3.08 -6.13 21.76
C VAL A 369 3.79 -5.01 21.01
N ALA A 370 5.10 -5.10 20.83
CA ALA A 370 5.88 -4.13 20.07
C ALA A 370 5.46 -4.07 18.60
N VAL A 371 5.22 -5.21 17.94
CA VAL A 371 4.69 -5.23 16.56
C VAL A 371 3.32 -4.56 16.49
N VAL A 372 2.38 -4.89 17.38
CA VAL A 372 1.04 -4.30 17.38
C VAL A 372 1.10 -2.79 17.62
N ALA A 373 1.82 -2.34 18.64
CA ALA A 373 1.98 -0.92 18.95
C ALA A 373 2.69 -0.17 17.82
N GLY A 374 3.75 -0.76 17.25
CA GLY A 374 4.50 -0.17 16.14
C GLY A 374 3.66 -0.05 14.87
N SER A 375 2.80 -1.03 14.58
CA SER A 375 1.90 -1.00 13.42
C SER A 375 0.80 0.06 13.52
N VAL A 376 0.33 0.37 14.73
CA VAL A 376 -0.60 1.49 14.95
C VAL A 376 0.10 2.83 14.68
N ILE A 377 1.35 2.97 15.12
CA ILE A 377 2.14 4.21 14.98
C ILE A 377 2.66 4.39 13.53
N LEU A 378 2.92 3.29 12.81
CA LEU A 378 3.61 3.31 11.50
C LEU A 378 2.90 4.18 10.44
N PHE A 379 1.58 4.20 10.44
CA PHE A 379 0.75 4.96 9.47
C PHE A 379 -0.28 5.85 10.18
N GLU A 380 0.23 6.68 11.09
CA GLU A 380 -0.54 7.73 11.75
C GLU A 380 -0.69 8.92 10.80
N GLY A 381 -1.90 9.17 10.31
CA GLY A 381 -2.21 10.27 9.41
C GLY A 381 -3.70 10.58 9.31
N ASP A 382 -4.02 11.85 9.06
CA ASP A 382 -5.40 12.35 9.07
C ASP A 382 -6.26 11.82 7.90
N MET A 383 -5.62 11.47 6.78
CA MET A 383 -6.27 10.96 5.58
C MET A 383 -6.68 9.48 5.76
N PRO A 384 -7.98 9.12 5.71
CA PRO A 384 -8.45 7.74 5.77
C PRO A 384 -7.80 6.82 4.74
N GLU A 385 -7.47 7.34 3.55
CA GLU A 385 -6.97 6.59 2.41
C GLU A 385 -5.51 6.11 2.58
N PHE A 386 -4.74 6.79 3.43
CA PHE A 386 -3.36 6.39 3.76
C PHE A 386 -3.25 5.65 5.11
N ARG A 387 -4.37 5.46 5.83
CA ARG A 387 -4.40 4.66 7.05
C ARG A 387 -4.46 3.17 6.71
N ILE A 388 -3.72 2.35 7.46
CA ILE A 388 -3.94 0.90 7.38
C ILE A 388 -5.30 0.59 8.00
N ASN A 389 -6.08 -0.26 7.33
CA ASN A 389 -7.30 -0.82 7.90
C ASN A 389 -6.99 -1.52 9.25
N THR A 390 -7.61 -1.08 10.34
CA THR A 390 -7.43 -1.66 11.70
C THR A 390 -7.65 -3.16 11.72
N TYR A 391 -8.59 -3.69 10.92
CA TYR A 391 -8.80 -5.14 10.79
C TYR A 391 -7.60 -5.86 10.18
N ALA A 392 -6.84 -5.22 9.29
CA ALA A 392 -5.61 -5.78 8.74
C ALA A 392 -4.49 -5.80 9.81
N ILE A 393 -4.37 -4.75 10.63
CA ILE A 393 -3.44 -4.73 11.77
C ILE A 393 -3.78 -5.84 12.76
N VAL A 394 -5.05 -5.92 13.19
CA VAL A 394 -5.53 -6.94 14.13
C VAL A 394 -5.39 -8.34 13.53
N GLY A 395 -5.76 -8.53 12.26
CA GLY A 395 -5.66 -9.81 11.57
C GLY A 395 -4.22 -10.31 11.47
N MET A 396 -3.28 -9.44 11.12
CA MET A 396 -1.86 -9.79 11.09
C MET A 396 -1.27 -9.99 12.48
N GLY A 397 -1.65 -9.18 13.47
CA GLY A 397 -1.25 -9.37 14.87
C GLY A 397 -1.75 -10.70 15.43
N ALA A 398 -3.02 -11.02 15.18
CA ALA A 398 -3.62 -12.30 15.56
C ALA A 398 -2.97 -13.47 14.82
N GLY A 399 -2.71 -13.35 13.52
CA GLY A 399 -2.00 -14.36 12.74
C GLY A 399 -0.59 -14.62 13.27
N SER A 400 0.14 -13.55 13.62
CA SER A 400 1.47 -13.61 14.22
C SER A 400 1.44 -14.30 15.58
N ALA A 401 0.45 -13.97 16.43
CA ALA A 401 0.25 -14.59 17.73
C ALA A 401 -0.15 -16.07 17.62
N LEU A 402 -1.00 -16.44 16.66
CA LEU A 402 -1.38 -17.83 16.39
C LEU A 402 -0.20 -18.66 15.88
N LEU A 403 0.59 -18.10 14.96
CA LEU A 403 1.78 -18.76 14.42
C LEU A 403 2.81 -19.00 15.53
N PHE A 404 3.11 -17.96 16.31
CA PHE A 404 4.01 -18.06 17.46
C PHE A 404 3.48 -19.06 18.51
N GLY A 405 2.21 -18.96 18.88
CA GLY A 405 1.55 -19.88 19.80
C GLY A 405 1.56 -21.32 19.31
N GLY A 406 1.39 -21.54 18.00
CA GLY A 406 1.51 -22.85 17.35
C GLY A 406 2.92 -23.43 17.48
N ILE A 407 3.96 -22.64 17.22
CA ILE A 407 5.36 -23.07 17.37
C ILE A 407 5.67 -23.43 18.83
N VAL A 408 5.29 -22.57 19.77
CA VAL A 408 5.47 -22.83 21.21
C VAL A 408 4.71 -24.09 21.64
N TRP A 409 3.48 -24.29 21.16
CA TRP A 409 2.70 -25.48 21.44
C TRP A 409 3.35 -26.75 20.90
N VAL A 410 3.84 -26.74 19.65
CA VAL A 410 4.58 -27.88 19.08
C VAL A 410 5.83 -28.15 19.89
N ALA A 411 6.67 -27.13 20.16
CA ALA A 411 7.90 -27.27 20.93
C ALA A 411 7.63 -27.81 22.35
N ALA A 412 6.63 -27.27 23.05
CA ALA A 412 6.21 -27.77 24.35
C ALA A 412 5.73 -29.22 24.28
N ARG A 413 5.03 -29.61 23.21
CA ARG A 413 4.60 -31.00 22.99
C ARG A 413 5.77 -31.94 22.72
N THR A 414 6.80 -31.49 22.01
CA THR A 414 8.02 -32.29 21.79
C THR A 414 8.85 -32.44 23.07
N LEU A 415 8.89 -31.40 23.91
CA LEU A 415 9.59 -31.42 25.20
C LEU A 415 8.85 -32.21 26.28
N ARG A 416 7.52 -32.30 26.21
CA ARG A 416 6.68 -33.07 27.15
C ARG A 416 6.58 -34.56 26.86
N LYS A 417 7.15 -35.06 25.76
CA LYS A 417 7.31 -36.52 25.59
C LYS A 417 8.33 -36.99 26.63
N PRO A 418 8.00 -37.95 27.50
CA PRO A 418 8.97 -38.47 28.46
C PRO A 418 10.18 -38.99 27.67
N ARG A 419 11.32 -38.34 27.83
CA ARG A 419 12.60 -38.92 27.44
C ARG A 419 12.83 -40.04 28.43
N LEU A 420 12.44 -41.27 28.08
CA LEU A 420 12.98 -42.45 28.75
C LEU A 420 14.50 -42.28 28.71
N SER A 421 15.10 -42.06 29.88
CA SER A 421 16.56 -42.03 30.00
C SER A 421 17.08 -43.30 29.34
N SER A 422 18.11 -43.23 28.50
CA SER A 422 18.69 -44.40 27.84
C SER A 422 18.98 -45.53 28.83
N ARG A 423 19.20 -45.21 30.12
CA ARG A 423 19.35 -46.19 31.22
C ARG A 423 18.09 -47.02 31.51
N GLU A 424 16.91 -46.41 31.49
CA GLU A 424 15.62 -47.09 31.78
C GLU A 424 15.06 -47.80 30.55
N ALA A 425 15.34 -47.29 29.34
CA ALA A 425 14.93 -47.91 28.09
C ALA A 425 15.68 -49.24 27.80
N MET A 426 16.85 -49.43 28.42
CA MET A 426 17.70 -50.62 28.23
C MET A 426 17.28 -51.79 29.12
N VAL A 427 16.61 -51.53 30.25
CA VAL A 427 16.17 -52.57 31.19
C VAL A 427 14.98 -53.33 30.60
N GLY A 428 15.06 -54.67 30.59
CA GLY A 428 14.03 -55.56 30.07
C GLY A 428 14.25 -56.01 28.61
N LEU A 429 15.20 -55.41 27.88
CA LEU A 429 15.52 -55.83 26.51
C LEU A 429 16.28 -57.16 26.47
N GLU A 430 16.08 -57.91 25.40
CA GLU A 430 16.82 -59.15 25.11
C GLU A 430 18.04 -58.85 24.24
N ALA A 431 19.18 -59.41 24.61
CA ALA A 431 20.45 -59.32 23.92
C ALA A 431 20.99 -60.73 23.66
N GLU A 432 21.92 -60.86 22.71
CA GLU A 432 22.60 -62.13 22.43
C GLU A 432 24.04 -62.07 22.94
N ALA A 433 24.47 -63.11 23.67
CA ALA A 433 25.85 -63.21 24.11
C ALA A 433 26.78 -63.49 22.92
N ILE A 434 27.71 -62.58 22.62
CA ILE A 434 28.64 -62.75 21.50
C ILE A 434 29.94 -63.45 21.88
N GLN A 435 30.14 -63.71 23.17
CA GLN A 435 31.27 -64.47 23.71
C GLN A 435 30.86 -65.19 24.99
N ASP A 436 31.62 -66.22 25.35
CA ASP A 436 31.49 -66.87 26.65
C ASP A 436 31.83 -65.89 27.79
N PHE A 437 31.05 -65.94 28.86
CA PHE A 437 31.30 -65.11 30.04
C PHE A 437 32.37 -65.78 30.91
N ILE A 438 33.50 -65.10 31.09
CA ILE A 438 34.63 -65.55 31.91
C ILE A 438 34.62 -64.71 33.19
N ASP A 439 34.63 -65.37 34.35
CA ASP A 439 34.49 -64.71 35.67
C ASP A 439 33.27 -63.79 35.78
N GLY A 440 32.18 -64.17 35.09
CA GLY A 440 30.93 -63.42 35.09
C GLY A 440 30.92 -62.16 34.22
N LEU A 441 31.98 -61.89 33.44
CA LEU A 441 32.07 -60.77 32.50
C LEU A 441 32.10 -61.25 31.05
N GLY A 442 31.34 -60.57 30.20
CA GLY A 442 31.23 -60.88 28.78
C GLY A 442 30.80 -59.69 27.96
N ARG A 443 30.49 -59.93 26.68
CA ARG A 443 29.89 -58.94 25.79
C ARG A 443 28.60 -59.49 25.19
N VAL A 444 27.65 -58.58 25.02
CA VAL A 444 26.33 -58.88 24.44
C VAL A 444 26.06 -57.93 23.29
N HIS A 445 25.36 -58.43 22.27
CA HIS A 445 24.87 -57.62 21.17
C HIS A 445 23.43 -57.22 21.44
N LEU A 446 23.19 -55.91 21.54
CA LEU A 446 21.88 -55.33 21.83
C LEU A 446 21.63 -54.17 20.87
N GLN A 447 20.52 -54.24 20.12
CA GLN A 447 20.07 -53.19 19.19
C GLN A 447 21.14 -52.69 18.19
N GLY A 448 22.03 -53.57 17.72
CA GLY A 448 23.06 -53.22 16.73
C GLY A 448 24.40 -52.77 17.34
N GLU A 449 24.51 -52.70 18.66
CA GLU A 449 25.74 -52.30 19.38
C GLU A 449 26.25 -53.41 20.30
N ASN A 450 27.56 -53.42 20.55
CA ASN A 450 28.21 -54.38 21.45
C ASN A 450 28.43 -53.74 22.82
N TRP A 451 27.79 -54.31 23.84
CA TRP A 451 27.83 -53.83 25.21
C TRP A 451 28.62 -54.78 26.10
N SER A 452 29.38 -54.23 27.05
CA SER A 452 29.96 -55.03 28.14
C SER A 452 28.84 -55.45 29.08
N ALA A 453 28.84 -56.70 29.50
CA ALA A 453 27.79 -57.24 30.36
C ALA A 453 28.37 -58.11 31.47
N ARG A 454 27.70 -58.11 32.62
CA ARG A 454 28.01 -58.93 33.78
C ARG A 454 26.84 -59.85 34.09
N SER A 455 27.12 -61.11 34.45
CA SER A 455 26.12 -62.04 34.93
C SER A 455 26.61 -62.84 36.13
N GLY A 456 25.70 -63.13 37.05
CA GLY A 456 25.93 -64.06 38.17
C GLY A 456 25.79 -65.53 37.77
N HIS A 457 25.45 -65.83 36.51
CA HIS A 457 25.29 -67.19 35.99
C HIS A 457 26.18 -67.43 34.77
N PRO A 458 26.61 -68.69 34.52
CA PRO A 458 27.36 -69.03 33.31
C PRO A 458 26.52 -68.78 32.05
N ILE A 459 27.03 -67.94 31.15
CA ILE A 459 26.43 -67.61 29.85
C ILE A 459 27.43 -68.02 28.76
N ARG A 460 26.96 -68.74 27.75
CA ARG A 460 27.76 -69.13 26.59
C ARG A 460 27.47 -68.25 25.39
N GLN A 461 28.42 -68.17 24.47
CA GLN A 461 28.22 -67.53 23.17
C GLN A 461 26.97 -68.12 22.47
N GLY A 462 26.10 -67.23 21.98
CA GLY A 462 24.81 -67.55 21.37
C GLY A 462 23.62 -67.62 22.34
N ASP A 463 23.84 -67.55 23.66
CA ASP A 463 22.73 -67.51 24.62
C ASP A 463 21.96 -66.18 24.54
N LYS A 464 20.63 -66.25 24.64
CA LYS A 464 19.78 -65.07 24.84
C LYS A 464 19.80 -64.64 26.30
N VAL A 465 19.99 -63.36 26.53
CA VAL A 465 20.08 -62.76 27.87
C VAL A 465 19.15 -61.57 27.98
N ARG A 466 18.63 -61.27 29.16
CA ARG A 466 17.78 -60.11 29.44
C ARG A 466 18.51 -59.12 30.32
N VAL A 467 18.48 -57.85 29.95
CA VAL A 467 19.07 -56.76 30.74
C VAL A 467 18.20 -56.50 31.97
N ILE A 468 18.80 -56.57 33.15
CA ILE A 468 18.12 -56.40 34.44
C ILE A 468 18.39 -55.01 35.02
N ALA A 469 19.60 -54.51 34.80
CA ALA A 469 20.05 -53.19 35.26
C ALA A 469 21.28 -52.75 34.47
N MET A 470 21.64 -51.48 34.59
CA MET A 470 22.88 -50.90 34.09
C MET A 470 23.70 -50.44 35.31
N GLU A 471 24.98 -50.81 35.38
CA GLU A 471 25.85 -50.42 36.51
C GLU A 471 26.02 -48.88 36.58
N GLU A 472 26.34 -48.33 37.76
CA GLU A 472 26.33 -46.88 38.03
C GLU A 472 27.22 -46.06 37.09
N GLU A 473 28.34 -46.64 36.65
CA GLU A 473 29.29 -46.04 35.70
C GLU A 473 28.80 -46.04 34.24
N GLY A 474 27.67 -46.70 33.95
CA GLY A 474 26.99 -46.61 32.65
C GLY A 474 27.67 -47.32 31.48
N LEU A 475 28.62 -48.23 31.74
CA LEU A 475 29.37 -48.94 30.69
C LEU A 475 29.20 -50.47 30.73
N VAL A 476 28.54 -51.00 31.77
CA VAL A 476 28.34 -52.45 31.96
C VAL A 476 26.86 -52.74 32.24
N LEU A 477 26.29 -53.70 31.51
CA LEU A 477 24.91 -54.17 31.68
C LEU A 477 24.87 -55.41 32.57
N SER A 478 24.06 -55.38 33.62
CA SER A 478 23.73 -56.58 34.39
C SER A 478 22.70 -57.39 33.62
N VAL A 479 23.04 -58.61 33.24
CA VAL A 479 22.20 -59.50 32.43
C VAL A 479 21.96 -60.85 33.11
N THR A 480 20.76 -61.41 32.91
CA THR A 480 20.43 -62.78 33.31
C THR A 480 20.07 -63.60 32.08
N LYS A 481 20.24 -64.93 32.14
CA LYS A 481 19.83 -65.81 31.04
C LYS A 481 18.33 -65.67 30.81
N ALA A 482 17.92 -65.41 29.57
CA ALA A 482 16.51 -65.33 29.24
C ALA A 482 15.89 -66.73 29.41
N PRO A 483 14.70 -66.86 30.03
CA PRO A 483 14.05 -68.16 30.16
C PRO A 483 13.80 -68.73 28.77
N THR A 484 14.34 -69.92 28.50
CA THR A 484 14.02 -70.69 27.30
C THR A 484 12.54 -71.06 27.33
N ASP A 485 11.87 -71.04 26.18
CA ASP A 485 10.41 -71.28 26.00
C ASP A 485 9.92 -72.68 26.42
N ASN A 486 10.73 -73.43 27.18
CA ASN A 486 10.46 -74.77 27.69
C ASN A 486 10.18 -74.82 29.21
N ASP A 487 10.19 -73.67 29.91
CA ASP A 487 9.93 -73.57 31.37
C ASP A 487 8.63 -72.80 31.72
N LYS A 488 7.67 -72.73 30.79
CA LYS A 488 6.29 -72.32 31.09
C LYS A 488 5.38 -73.53 31.13
N HIS A 489 5.46 -74.31 32.22
CA HIS A 489 4.38 -75.22 32.62
C HIS A 489 4.10 -75.12 34.11
#